data_AF-A0A6J7PN80-F1
#
_entry.id   AF-A0A6J7PN80-F1
#
_cell.length_a   1.000
_cell.length_b   1.000
_cell.length_c   1.000
_cell.angle_alpha   90.00
_cell.angle_beta   90.00
_cell.angle_gamma   90.00
#
_symmetry.space_group_name_H-M   'P 1'
#
loop_
_entity.id
_entity.type
_entity.pdbx_description
1 polymer ?
#
loop_
_entity_poly.entity_id
_entity_poly.type
_entity_poly.pdbx_seq_one_letter_code
_entity_poly.pdbx_strand_id
1 'polypeptide(L)'
;MLERRVLTPEIVQALKFQIARVRQLQKEATPGIQELAPSSRPCIEAASELYCGIVDEVEKIDYQIFNKRAKTSIARRARVASKAYVKALQAR
;
A
#
# COMPACT_ATOMS: atom_id res chain seq x y z
N MET A 1 -24.76 8.08 -7.08
CA MET A 1 -23.81 7.73 -8.18
C MET A 1 -23.03 6.46 -7.86
N LEU A 2 -22.27 6.41 -6.75
CA LEU A 2 -21.47 5.23 -6.35
C LEU A 2 -22.31 3.97 -6.02
N GLU A 3 -23.53 4.14 -5.50
CA GLU A 3 -24.44 3.03 -5.16
C GLU A 3 -24.80 2.15 -6.35
N ARG A 4 -24.77 2.70 -7.57
CA ARG A 4 -25.02 1.95 -8.81
C ARG A 4 -23.86 1.00 -9.16
N ARG A 5 -22.71 1.11 -8.48
CA ARG A 5 -21.52 0.27 -8.67
C ARG A 5 -21.02 0.20 -10.12
N VAL A 6 -21.22 1.29 -10.86
CA VAL A 6 -20.69 1.44 -12.23
C VAL A 6 -19.43 2.29 -12.16
N LEU A 7 -18.35 1.80 -12.76
CA LEU A 7 -17.12 2.57 -12.90
C LEU A 7 -17.29 3.61 -14.02
N THR A 8 -17.38 4.87 -13.66
CA THR A 8 -17.46 5.99 -14.63
C THR A 8 -16.11 6.69 -14.78
N PRO A 9 -15.89 7.48 -15.85
CA PRO A 9 -14.67 8.26 -16.01
C PRO A 9 -14.36 9.18 -14.83
N GLU A 10 -15.37 9.81 -14.23
CA GLU A 10 -15.22 10.71 -13.08
C GLU A 10 -14.74 9.95 -11.83
N ILE A 11 -15.26 8.73 -11.60
CA ILE A 11 -14.80 7.86 -10.52
C ILE A 11 -13.35 7.43 -10.77
N VAL A 12 -12.97 7.10 -12.01
CA VAL A 12 -11.58 6.78 -12.35
C VAL A 12 -10.67 7.98 -12.08
N GLN A 13 -11.06 9.19 -12.44
CA GLN A 13 -10.27 10.39 -12.13
C GLN A 13 -10.15 10.65 -10.62
N ALA A 14 -11.24 10.47 -9.87
CA ALA A 14 -11.22 10.56 -8.42
C ALA A 14 -10.26 9.52 -7.80
N LEU A 15 -10.26 8.28 -8.31
CA LEU A 15 -9.34 7.24 -7.87
C LEU A 15 -7.89 7.61 -8.20
N LYS A 16 -7.58 8.08 -9.41
CA LYS A 16 -6.23 8.54 -9.78
C LYS A 16 -5.73 9.65 -8.84
N PHE A 17 -6.58 10.62 -8.54
CA PHE A 17 -6.26 11.68 -7.59
C PHE A 17 -5.94 11.12 -6.19
N GLN A 18 -6.79 10.24 -5.66
CA GLN A 18 -6.56 9.66 -4.33
C GLN A 18 -5.31 8.76 -4.30
N ILE A 19 -5.02 8.04 -5.38
CA ILE A 19 -3.81 7.21 -5.49
C ILE A 19 -2.55 8.08 -5.45
N ALA A 20 -2.54 9.19 -6.19
CA ALA A 20 -1.44 10.16 -6.12
C ALA A 20 -1.27 10.71 -4.70
N ARG A 21 -2.38 11.03 -4.03
CA ARG A 21 -2.38 11.50 -2.63
C ARG A 21 -1.84 10.45 -1.67
N VAL A 22 -2.20 9.17 -1.81
CA VAL A 22 -1.66 8.08 -0.99
C VAL A 22 -0.13 7.98 -1.15
N ARG A 23 0.37 8.05 -2.39
CA ARG A 23 1.81 8.02 -2.67
C ARG A 23 2.53 9.21 -2.05
N GLN A 24 1.94 10.40 -2.15
CA GLN A 24 2.46 11.61 -1.52
C GLN A 24 2.53 11.46 0.00
N LEU A 25 1.41 11.09 0.64
CA LEU A 25 1.34 10.92 2.10
C LEU A 25 2.30 9.83 2.60
N GLN A 26 2.45 8.73 1.85
CA GLN A 26 3.44 7.70 2.18
C GLN A 26 4.86 8.27 2.18
N LYS A 27 5.22 9.04 1.14
CA LYS A 27 6.54 9.68 1.03
C LYS A 27 6.78 10.65 2.19
N GLU A 28 5.78 11.46 2.53
CA GLU A 28 5.85 12.42 3.65
C GLU A 28 5.96 11.72 5.01
N ALA A 29 5.28 10.59 5.19
CA ALA A 29 5.28 9.84 6.45
C ALA A 29 6.53 8.95 6.63
N THR A 30 7.20 8.55 5.55
CA THR A 30 8.33 7.60 5.58
C THR A 30 9.46 8.02 6.53
N PRO A 31 9.93 9.29 6.55
CA PRO A 31 10.95 9.72 7.50
C PRO A 31 10.54 9.52 8.97
N GLY A 32 9.26 9.71 9.30
CA GLY A 32 8.72 9.55 10.66
C GLY A 32 8.84 8.14 11.22
N ILE A 33 9.08 7.12 10.39
CA ILE A 33 9.35 5.75 10.85
C ILE A 33 10.63 5.70 11.70
N GLN A 34 11.63 6.54 11.42
CA GLN A 34 12.87 6.56 12.20
C GLN A 34 12.70 7.16 13.60
N GLU A 35 11.63 7.92 13.84
CA GLU A 35 11.30 8.47 15.15
C GLU A 35 10.67 7.44 16.10
N LEU A 36 10.24 6.28 15.56
CA LEU A 36 9.66 5.22 16.37
C LEU A 36 10.73 4.44 17.15
N ALA A 37 10.30 3.77 18.22
CA ALA A 37 11.13 2.82 18.94
C ALA A 37 11.74 1.79 17.94
N PRO A 38 13.04 1.45 18.03
CA PRO A 38 13.70 0.57 17.07
C PRO A 38 12.99 -0.76 16.84
N SER A 39 12.41 -1.34 17.89
CA SER A 39 11.63 -2.59 17.84
C SER A 39 10.33 -2.48 17.03
N SER A 40 9.73 -1.28 16.92
CA SER A 40 8.48 -1.05 16.21
C SER A 40 8.68 -0.74 14.72
N ARG A 41 9.85 -0.22 14.32
CA ARG A 41 10.12 0.23 12.94
C ARG A 41 9.86 -0.85 11.89
N PRO A 42 10.34 -2.11 12.01
CA PRO A 42 10.14 -3.13 10.99
C PRO A 42 8.67 -3.45 10.73
N CYS A 43 7.83 -3.41 11.78
CA CYS A 43 6.39 -3.63 11.66
C CYS A 43 5.72 -2.50 10.87
N ILE A 44 6.06 -1.24 11.17
CA ILE A 44 5.49 -0.08 10.49
C ILE A 44 6.02 0.06 9.06
N GLU A 45 7.28 -0.26 8.79
CA GLU A 45 7.83 -0.36 7.43
C GLU A 45 7.03 -1.37 6.58
N ALA A 46 6.79 -2.56 7.15
CA ALA A 46 6.01 -3.60 6.49
C ALA A 46 4.57 -3.15 6.23
N ALA A 47 3.92 -2.53 7.22
CA ALA A 47 2.58 -1.99 7.08
C ALA A 47 2.53 -0.91 5.97
N SER A 48 3.45 0.06 6.00
CA SER A 48 3.54 1.12 4.97
C SER A 48 3.63 0.52 3.57
N GLU A 49 4.56 -0.42 3.33
CA GLU A 49 4.72 -1.07 2.02
C GLU A 49 3.46 -1.84 1.59
N LEU A 50 2.83 -2.59 2.50
CA LEU A 50 1.68 -3.45 2.16
C LEU A 50 0.39 -2.67 1.96
N TYR A 51 0.10 -1.68 2.81
CA TYR A 51 -1.14 -0.92 2.74
C TYR A 51 -1.08 0.13 1.63
N CYS A 52 -0.02 0.94 1.57
CA CYS A 52 0.13 1.91 0.49
C CYS A 52 0.28 1.22 -0.86
N GLY A 53 0.86 0.01 -0.90
CA GLY A 53 0.97 -0.80 -2.10
C GLY A 53 -0.35 -1.34 -2.69
N ILE A 54 -1.49 -1.19 -2.00
CA ILE A 54 -2.81 -1.60 -2.53
C ILE A 54 -3.19 -0.75 -3.75
N VAL A 55 -2.78 0.53 -3.79
CA VAL A 55 -3.14 1.43 -4.90
C VAL A 55 -2.56 0.97 -6.23
N ASP A 56 -1.38 0.35 -6.22
CA ASP A 56 -0.78 -0.24 -7.43
C ASP A 56 -1.61 -1.43 -7.93
N GLU A 57 -2.23 -2.18 -7.02
CA GLU A 57 -3.12 -3.29 -7.38
C GLU A 57 -4.47 -2.79 -7.89
N VAL A 58 -4.93 -1.61 -7.45
CA VAL A 58 -6.11 -0.93 -8.02
C VAL A 58 -5.83 -0.49 -9.45
N GLU A 59 -4.64 0.06 -9.73
CA GLU A 59 -4.23 0.40 -11.10
C GLU A 59 -4.15 -0.83 -12.00
N LYS A 60 -3.57 -1.96 -11.53
CA LYS A 60 -3.46 -3.21 -12.30
C LYS A 60 -4.79 -3.85 -12.67
N ILE A 61 -5.85 -3.60 -11.90
CA ILE A 61 -7.19 -4.10 -12.21
C ILE A 61 -8.00 -3.09 -13.04
N ASP A 62 -7.36 -2.08 -13.63
CA ASP A 62 -7.98 -0.99 -14.39
C ASP A 62 -9.07 -0.28 -13.57
N TYR A 63 -8.83 -0.06 -12.27
CA TYR A 63 -9.73 0.62 -11.35
C TYR A 63 -11.09 -0.07 -11.16
N GLN A 64 -11.24 -1.34 -11.55
CA GLN A 64 -12.48 -2.12 -11.48
C GLN A 64 -12.86 -2.54 -10.05
N ILE A 65 -12.88 -1.58 -9.10
CA ILE A 65 -13.06 -1.78 -7.66
C ILE A 65 -14.42 -2.37 -7.28
N PHE A 66 -15.43 -2.25 -8.14
CA PHE A 66 -16.76 -2.80 -7.90
C PHE A 66 -16.86 -4.29 -8.24
N ASN A 67 -16.04 -4.76 -9.19
CA ASN A 67 -16.09 -6.12 -9.73
C ASN A 67 -14.90 -6.97 -9.28
N LYS A 68 -13.82 -6.34 -8.84
CA LYS A 68 -12.56 -6.99 -8.46
C LYS A 68 -12.08 -6.44 -7.12
N ARG A 69 -11.52 -7.32 -6.30
CA ARG A 69 -10.84 -6.95 -5.05
C ARG A 69 -9.34 -6.82 -5.30
N ALA A 70 -8.82 -5.60 -5.22
CA ALA A 70 -7.37 -5.36 -5.22
C ALA A 70 -6.72 -5.98 -3.97
N LYS A 71 -5.69 -6.80 -4.18
CA LYS A 71 -4.91 -7.43 -3.11
C LYS A 71 -3.45 -7.34 -3.49
N THR A 72 -2.59 -6.98 -2.53
CA THR A 72 -1.14 -7.03 -2.75
C THR A 72 -0.71 -8.40 -3.25
N SER A 73 0.24 -8.44 -4.19
CA SER A 73 0.73 -9.72 -4.71
C SER A 73 1.41 -10.55 -3.62
N ILE A 74 1.38 -11.87 -3.78
CA ILE A 74 2.10 -12.80 -2.89
C ILE A 74 3.60 -12.49 -2.91
N ALA A 75 4.16 -12.15 -4.07
CA ALA A 75 5.56 -11.77 -4.22
C ALA A 75 5.92 -10.53 -3.39
N ARG A 76 5.03 -9.52 -3.35
CA ARG A 76 5.24 -8.31 -2.55
C ARG A 76 5.21 -8.63 -1.06
N ARG A 77 4.26 -9.45 -0.61
CA ARG A 77 4.22 -9.94 0.78
C ARG A 77 5.47 -10.72 1.15
N ALA A 78 5.93 -11.62 0.28
CA ALA A 78 7.15 -12.40 0.50
C ALA A 78 8.39 -11.51 0.63
N ARG A 79 8.51 -10.46 -0.19
CA ARG A 79 9.61 -9.48 -0.12
C ARG A 79 9.62 -8.70 1.20
N VAL A 80 8.45 -8.31 1.70
CA VAL A 80 8.34 -7.62 2.99
C VAL A 80 8.71 -8.56 4.12
N ALA A 81 8.20 -9.80 4.08
CA ALA A 81 8.51 -10.82 5.08
C ALA A 81 10.00 -11.18 5.11
N SER A 82 10.66 -11.32 3.95
CA SER A 82 12.08 -11.65 3.88
C SER A 82 12.97 -10.54 4.45
N LYS A 83 12.65 -9.26 4.19
CA LYS A 83 13.36 -8.12 4.81
C LYS A 83 13.23 -8.11 6.33
N ALA A 84 12.03 -8.36 6.84
CA ALA A 84 11.79 -8.44 8.29
C ALA A 84 12.55 -9.62 8.92
N TYR A 85 12.57 -10.78 8.25
CA TYR A 85 13.28 -11.97 8.69
C TYR A 85 14.80 -11.75 8.77
N VAL A 86 15.41 -11.10 7.77
CA VAL A 86 16.84 -10.77 7.80
C VAL A 86 17.17 -9.83 8.95
N LYS A 87 16.37 -8.78 9.18
CA LYS A 87 16.55 -7.87 10.33
C LYS A 87 16.45 -8.61 11.67
N ALA A 88 15.52 -9.56 11.79
CA ALA A 88 15.36 -10.36 13.00
C ALA A 88 16.55 -11.29 13.27
N LEU A 89 17.15 -11.86 12.22
CA LEU A 89 18.37 -12.67 12.35
C LEU A 89 19.59 -11.84 12.77
N GLN A 90 19.70 -10.59 12.30
CA GLN A 90 20.82 -9.69 12.65
C GLN A 90 20.74 -9.14 14.08
N ALA A 91 19.56 -9.19 14.71
CA ALA A 91 19.34 -8.73 16.09
C ALA A 91 19.49 -9.85 17.14
N ARG A 92 19.81 -11.07 16.70
CA ARG A 92 20.16 -12.23 17.54
C ARG A 92 21.67 -12.37 17.65
#